data_AF-A0AA43CAJ1-F1
#
_entry.id   AF-A0AA43CAJ1-F1
#
_cell.length_a   1.000
_cell.length_b   1.000
_cell.length_c   1.000
_cell.angle_alpha   90.00
_cell.angle_beta   90.00
_cell.angle_gamma   90.00
#
_symmetry.space_group_name_H-M   'P 1'
#
loop_
_entity.id
_entity.type
_entity.pdbx_description
1 polymer ?
#
loop_
_entity_poly.entity_id
_entity_poly.type
_entity_poly.pdbx_seq_one_letter_code
_entity_poly.pdbx_strand_id
1 'polypeptide(L)'
;MRQTVFSFLVALALAVYGCGNGDGTGSGGSGATGGSAGAGGSGGSGGAAPECDPLQQDCTGDDGCYVNLETGEQLCASVGMNGVQDEPCQFINGCDVGYGCNLIASQNTTDRVCAFFCDPDGGSPSCGDGPGPAYDCRRISEFYGDAPNVSPTLGMCVDPLVFPEP
;
A
#
# COMPACT_ATOMS: atom_id res chain seq x y z
N MET A 1 30.57 40.42 7.50
CA MET A 1 30.51 39.38 6.44
C MET A 1 31.63 38.39 6.71
N ARG A 2 31.31 37.19 7.18
CA ARG A 2 32.26 36.06 7.28
C ARG A 2 31.51 34.80 6.87
N GLN A 3 31.75 34.38 5.63
CA GLN A 3 31.28 33.14 5.05
C GLN A 3 32.21 32.01 5.50
N THR A 4 31.70 31.05 6.24
CA THR A 4 32.37 29.77 6.49
C THR A 4 31.77 28.75 5.54
N VAL A 5 32.52 28.44 4.49
CA VAL A 5 32.24 27.38 3.52
C VAL A 5 32.66 26.05 4.17
N PHE A 6 31.71 25.17 4.47
CA PHE A 6 31.97 23.78 4.83
C PHE A 6 31.60 22.90 3.63
N SER A 7 32.61 22.49 2.87
CA SER A 7 32.49 21.45 1.85
C SER A 7 32.53 20.08 2.53
N PHE A 8 31.40 19.36 2.52
CA PHE A 8 31.35 17.93 2.82
C PHE A 8 31.30 17.15 1.50
N LEU A 9 32.41 16.47 1.18
CA LEU A 9 32.48 15.42 0.16
C LEU A 9 31.97 14.13 0.80
N VAL A 10 30.78 13.68 0.40
CA VAL A 10 30.30 12.32 0.68
C VAL A 10 30.54 11.48 -0.57
N ALA A 11 31.49 10.55 -0.47
CA ALA A 11 31.69 9.49 -1.46
C ALA A 11 30.82 8.29 -1.04
N LEU A 12 29.81 7.97 -1.85
CA LEU A 12 29.03 6.75 -1.69
C LEU A 12 29.56 5.67 -2.63
N ALA A 13 29.92 4.52 -2.06
CA ALA A 13 30.44 3.37 -2.76
C ALA A 13 29.31 2.59 -3.47
N LEU A 14 29.52 2.29 -4.76
CA LEU A 14 28.73 1.32 -5.52
C LEU A 14 29.07 -0.10 -5.04
N ALA A 15 28.10 -0.79 -4.44
CA ALA A 15 28.17 -2.23 -4.21
C ALA A 15 27.37 -2.94 -5.31
N VAL A 16 28.08 -3.59 -6.22
CA VAL A 16 27.53 -4.52 -7.21
C VAL A 16 27.63 -5.94 -6.61
N TYR A 17 26.49 -6.50 -6.22
CA TYR A 17 26.26 -7.93 -6.02
C TYR A 17 25.23 -8.31 -7.10
N GLY A 18 25.37 -9.32 -7.95
CA GLY A 18 26.14 -10.55 -7.93
C GLY A 18 25.19 -11.62 -8.48
N CYS A 19 25.36 -11.99 -9.75
CA CYS A 19 24.50 -12.98 -10.43
C CYS A 19 24.62 -14.35 -9.76
N GLY A 20 23.50 -14.91 -9.30
CA GLY A 20 23.39 -16.31 -8.88
C GLY A 20 22.66 -17.12 -9.95
N ASN A 21 23.41 -17.94 -10.72
CA ASN A 21 22.85 -19.05 -11.49
C ASN A 21 22.46 -20.18 -10.52
N GLY A 22 21.18 -20.52 -10.47
CA GLY A 22 20.67 -21.69 -9.75
C GLY A 22 20.04 -22.68 -10.72
N ASP A 23 20.82 -23.63 -11.22
CA ASP A 23 20.32 -24.84 -11.87
C ASP A 23 19.86 -25.83 -10.79
N GLY A 24 18.57 -25.83 -10.48
CA GLY A 24 17.93 -26.75 -9.53
C GLY A 24 17.01 -27.74 -10.25
N THR A 25 17.53 -28.93 -10.55
CA THR A 25 16.78 -30.09 -11.05
C THR A 25 16.17 -30.87 -9.88
N GLY A 26 14.89 -31.28 -10.00
CA GLY A 26 14.23 -32.26 -9.11
C GLY A 26 12.72 -32.02 -9.00
N SER A 27 11.86 -32.66 -9.79
CA SER A 27 11.26 -34.01 -9.64
C SER A 27 10.02 -34.08 -8.74
N GLY A 28 8.88 -34.42 -9.36
CA GLY A 28 7.87 -35.30 -8.76
C GLY A 28 6.61 -34.63 -8.20
N GLY A 29 5.50 -34.73 -8.95
CA GLY A 29 4.16 -34.43 -8.46
C GLY A 29 3.10 -34.86 -9.47
N SER A 30 2.78 -36.15 -9.48
CA SER A 30 1.74 -36.74 -10.32
C SER A 30 0.34 -36.41 -9.77
N GLY A 31 -0.56 -36.00 -10.67
CA GLY A 31 -1.98 -36.38 -10.59
C GLY A 31 -2.96 -35.33 -10.08
N ALA A 32 -3.71 -34.72 -10.99
CA ALA A 32 -5.17 -34.85 -11.02
C ALA A 32 -5.72 -34.46 -12.40
N THR A 33 -6.39 -35.41 -13.02
CA THR A 33 -7.27 -35.25 -14.18
C THR A 33 -8.56 -34.53 -13.81
N GLY A 34 -9.04 -33.66 -14.70
CA GLY A 34 -10.46 -33.52 -14.99
C GLY A 34 -11.18 -32.34 -14.31
N GLY A 35 -11.68 -31.42 -15.13
CA GLY A 35 -12.69 -30.45 -14.71
C GLY A 35 -12.70 -29.20 -15.57
N SER A 36 -13.26 -29.27 -16.77
CA SER A 36 -13.72 -28.08 -17.49
C SER A 36 -14.83 -27.42 -16.66
N ALA A 37 -14.51 -26.35 -15.93
CA ALA A 37 -15.53 -25.53 -15.28
C ALA A 37 -16.19 -24.65 -16.35
N GLY A 38 -17.51 -24.81 -16.47
CA GLY A 38 -18.34 -24.12 -17.44
C GLY A 38 -18.31 -22.59 -17.28
N ALA A 39 -18.74 -21.93 -18.36
CA ALA A 39 -18.99 -20.50 -18.42
C ALA A 39 -19.77 -20.04 -17.18
N GLY A 40 -19.13 -19.14 -16.40
CA GLY A 40 -19.68 -18.57 -15.19
C GLY A 40 -20.99 -17.83 -15.47
N GLY A 41 -22.01 -18.17 -14.69
CA GLY A 41 -23.26 -17.43 -14.67
C GLY A 41 -23.04 -16.02 -14.12
N SER A 42 -23.67 -15.04 -14.77
CA SER A 42 -23.87 -13.71 -14.22
C SER A 42 -24.79 -13.81 -13.01
N GLY A 43 -24.21 -13.87 -11.81
CA GLY A 43 -24.93 -14.06 -10.56
C GLY A 43 -24.75 -12.87 -9.61
N GLY A 44 -25.75 -11.98 -9.58
CA GLY A 44 -26.19 -11.23 -8.40
C GLY A 44 -25.25 -10.15 -7.83
N SER A 45 -25.70 -8.90 -7.88
CA SER A 45 -25.19 -7.77 -7.08
C SER A 45 -25.54 -7.95 -5.59
N GLY A 46 -24.96 -8.95 -4.94
CA GLY A 46 -24.84 -9.01 -3.48
C GLY A 46 -23.44 -8.56 -3.14
N GLY A 47 -23.29 -7.48 -2.37
CA GLY A 47 -22.03 -6.77 -2.13
C GLY A 47 -20.84 -7.72 -2.05
N ALA A 48 -19.96 -7.64 -3.05
CA ALA A 48 -18.78 -8.48 -3.12
C ALA A 48 -18.03 -8.31 -1.80
N ALA A 49 -17.67 -9.43 -1.17
CA ALA A 49 -16.64 -9.38 -0.14
C ALA A 49 -15.43 -8.65 -0.73
N PRO A 50 -14.70 -7.84 0.07
CA PRO A 50 -13.50 -7.20 -0.42
C PRO A 50 -12.59 -8.24 -1.09
N GLU A 51 -12.03 -7.90 -2.25
CA GLU A 51 -11.23 -8.83 -3.06
C GLU A 51 -9.94 -9.25 -2.34
N CYS A 52 -9.48 -8.42 -1.39
CA CYS A 52 -8.31 -8.61 -0.56
C CYS A 52 -8.42 -7.75 0.72
N ASP A 53 -7.57 -7.98 1.73
CA ASP A 53 -7.45 -7.19 2.94
C ASP A 53 -6.16 -6.33 2.92
N PRO A 54 -6.25 -4.98 2.88
CA PRO A 54 -5.08 -4.09 2.88
C PRO A 54 -4.17 -4.23 4.10
N LEU A 55 -4.66 -4.74 5.23
CA LEU A 55 -3.82 -5.01 6.41
C LEU A 55 -3.05 -6.33 6.27
N GLN A 56 -3.58 -7.30 5.53
CA GLN A 56 -2.96 -8.61 5.35
C GLN A 56 -2.16 -8.73 4.05
N GLN A 57 -2.39 -7.84 3.07
CA GLN A 57 -1.75 -7.87 1.75
C GLN A 57 -1.84 -9.27 1.11
N ASP A 58 -3.03 -9.86 1.14
CA ASP A 58 -3.31 -11.26 0.79
C ASP A 58 -3.55 -11.51 -0.72
N CYS A 59 -3.04 -10.61 -1.56
CA CYS A 59 -3.05 -10.77 -3.01
C CYS A 59 -2.08 -11.88 -3.46
N THR A 60 -2.40 -12.54 -4.57
CA THR A 60 -1.54 -13.59 -5.13
C THR A 60 -0.41 -13.02 -5.96
N GLY A 61 0.80 -13.56 -5.82
CA GLY A 61 1.96 -13.16 -6.63
C GLY A 61 2.67 -11.93 -6.06
N ASP A 62 3.01 -10.98 -6.94
CA ASP A 62 3.72 -9.73 -6.60
C ASP A 62 2.75 -8.52 -6.54
N ASP A 63 1.44 -8.77 -6.47
CA ASP A 63 0.41 -7.73 -6.44
C ASP A 63 0.20 -7.21 -5.01
N GLY A 64 -0.13 -5.92 -4.90
CA GLY A 64 -0.54 -5.29 -3.65
C GLY A 64 -2.06 -5.22 -3.51
N CYS A 65 -2.54 -5.23 -2.26
CA CYS A 65 -3.94 -4.94 -1.96
C CYS A 65 -4.13 -3.44 -1.71
N TYR A 66 -4.89 -2.80 -2.59
CA TYR A 66 -5.16 -1.37 -2.53
C TYR A 66 -6.63 -1.06 -2.28
N VAL A 67 -6.91 0.09 -1.69
CA VAL A 67 -8.28 0.59 -1.47
C VAL A 67 -8.52 1.89 -2.23
N ASN A 68 -9.63 1.95 -2.96
CA ASN A 68 -10.14 3.17 -3.54
C ASN A 68 -10.91 3.93 -2.44
N LEU A 69 -10.37 5.04 -1.96
CA LEU A 69 -10.98 5.80 -0.87
C LEU A 69 -12.31 6.45 -1.26
N GLU A 70 -12.58 6.67 -2.54
CA GLU A 70 -13.86 7.25 -3.01
C GLU A 70 -14.98 6.21 -3.03
N THR A 71 -14.67 4.96 -3.40
CA THR A 71 -15.68 3.89 -3.55
C THR A 71 -15.68 2.88 -2.41
N GLY A 72 -14.60 2.80 -1.63
CA GLY A 72 -14.31 1.74 -0.66
C GLY A 72 -13.87 0.41 -1.27
N GLU A 73 -13.77 0.34 -2.60
CA GLU A 73 -13.41 -0.87 -3.33
C GLU A 73 -11.97 -1.28 -3.01
N GLN A 74 -11.78 -2.55 -2.65
CA GLN A 74 -10.47 -3.15 -2.40
C GLN A 74 -10.15 -4.07 -3.58
N LEU A 75 -8.97 -3.92 -4.15
CA LEU A 75 -8.55 -4.65 -5.35
C LEU A 75 -7.09 -5.08 -5.28
N CYS A 76 -6.80 -6.25 -5.83
CA CYS A 76 -5.44 -6.68 -6.09
C CYS A 76 -4.95 -6.10 -7.41
N ALA A 77 -3.80 -5.43 -7.38
CA ALA A 77 -3.16 -4.94 -8.60
C ALA A 77 -1.65 -5.01 -8.49
N SER A 78 -1.01 -5.13 -9.65
CA SER A 78 0.44 -5.03 -9.72
C SER A 78 0.88 -3.62 -9.37
N VAL A 79 1.98 -3.53 -8.62
CA VAL A 79 2.63 -2.27 -8.26
C VAL A 79 3.04 -1.55 -9.54
N GLY A 80 2.43 -0.39 -9.80
CA GLY A 80 2.74 0.42 -10.97
C GLY A 80 3.95 1.32 -10.75
N MET A 81 4.12 1.80 -9.52
CA MET A 81 5.24 2.61 -9.06
C MET A 81 5.52 2.28 -7.59
N ASN A 82 6.80 2.27 -7.19
CA ASN A 82 7.23 1.92 -5.84
C ASN A 82 7.23 3.16 -4.92
N GLY A 83 6.14 3.93 -4.94
CA GLY A 83 6.00 5.12 -4.10
C GLY A 83 5.88 4.73 -2.62
N VAL A 84 6.63 5.40 -1.76
CA VAL A 84 6.60 5.17 -0.29
C VAL A 84 6.06 6.38 0.47
N GLN A 85 5.96 6.30 1.79
CA GLN A 85 5.36 7.34 2.65
C GLN A 85 5.71 8.77 2.21
N ASP A 86 4.67 9.61 2.10
CA ASP A 86 4.71 11.02 1.71
C ASP A 86 5.18 11.29 0.26
N GLU A 87 5.48 10.26 -0.53
CA GLU A 87 5.79 10.43 -1.95
C GLU A 87 4.49 10.64 -2.76
N PRO A 88 4.52 11.52 -3.77
CA PRO A 88 3.35 11.77 -4.61
C PRO A 88 2.87 10.51 -5.33
N CYS A 89 1.56 10.31 -5.36
CA CYS A 89 0.93 9.23 -6.11
C CYS A 89 -0.21 9.78 -6.98
N GLN A 90 -0.37 9.24 -8.19
CA GLN A 90 -1.47 9.64 -9.08
C GLN A 90 -2.54 8.57 -9.20
N PHE A 91 -2.16 7.32 -9.01
CA PHE A 91 -2.99 6.14 -9.20
C PHE A 91 -3.03 5.33 -7.91
N ILE A 92 -4.08 4.54 -7.75
CA ILE A 92 -4.30 3.67 -6.58
C ILE A 92 -3.12 2.71 -6.35
N ASN A 93 -2.56 2.15 -7.42
CA ASN A 93 -1.38 1.28 -7.43
C ASN A 93 -0.07 2.03 -7.70
N GLY A 94 -0.06 3.36 -7.51
CA GLY A 94 1.14 4.19 -7.62
C GLY A 94 2.05 4.12 -6.40
N CYS A 95 1.65 3.37 -5.38
CA CYS A 95 2.39 3.16 -4.14
C CYS A 95 2.82 1.70 -4.01
N ASP A 96 3.88 1.48 -3.23
CA ASP A 96 4.39 0.14 -2.93
C ASP A 96 3.39 -0.70 -2.12
N VAL A 97 3.63 -2.00 -2.02
CA VAL A 97 2.80 -2.94 -1.26
C VAL A 97 2.69 -2.48 0.20
N GLY A 98 1.47 -2.50 0.76
CA GLY A 98 1.18 -1.99 2.10
C GLY A 98 0.94 -0.48 2.16
N TYR A 99 1.03 0.25 1.05
CA TYR A 99 0.72 1.68 0.97
C TYR A 99 -0.52 1.94 0.13
N GLY A 100 -1.31 2.94 0.54
CA GLY A 100 -2.45 3.46 -0.21
C GLY A 100 -2.19 4.87 -0.72
N CYS A 101 -2.71 5.19 -1.90
CA CYS A 101 -2.66 6.55 -2.44
C CYS A 101 -3.73 7.43 -1.79
N ASN A 102 -3.33 8.20 -0.77
CA ASN A 102 -4.21 9.04 0.04
C ASN A 102 -4.26 10.48 -0.49
N LEU A 103 -5.41 11.15 -0.37
CA LEU A 103 -5.53 12.58 -0.63
C LEU A 103 -5.01 13.35 0.59
N ILE A 104 -4.01 14.21 0.41
CA ILE A 104 -3.68 15.21 1.44
C ILE A 104 -4.94 16.06 1.65
N ALA A 105 -5.16 16.56 2.86
CA ALA A 105 -6.26 17.48 3.23
C ALA A 105 -6.38 18.77 2.37
N SER A 106 -5.52 18.93 1.35
CA SER A 106 -5.63 19.87 0.25
C SER A 106 -6.81 19.49 -0.66
N GLN A 107 -7.69 20.45 -0.97
CA GLN A 107 -8.76 20.25 -1.98
C GLN A 107 -8.21 20.04 -3.40
N ASN A 108 -6.89 20.04 -3.58
CA ASN A 108 -6.28 19.77 -4.86
C ASN A 108 -6.03 18.26 -5.03
N THR A 109 -6.78 17.64 -5.93
CA THR A 109 -6.71 16.21 -6.23
C THR A 109 -5.35 15.74 -6.79
N THR A 110 -4.43 16.67 -7.09
CA THR A 110 -3.04 16.34 -7.45
C THR A 110 -2.11 16.21 -6.25
N ASP A 111 -2.54 16.61 -5.05
CA ASP A 111 -1.75 16.50 -3.83
C ASP A 111 -2.08 15.18 -3.12
N ARG A 112 -1.96 14.06 -3.84
CA ARG A 112 -2.10 12.73 -3.27
C ARG A 112 -0.71 12.19 -2.92
N VAL A 113 -0.58 11.55 -1.77
CA VAL A 113 0.66 10.91 -1.32
C VAL A 113 0.42 9.49 -0.86
N CYS A 114 1.45 8.67 -0.97
CA CYS A 114 1.43 7.33 -0.41
C CYS A 114 1.43 7.39 1.12
N ALA A 115 0.55 6.61 1.74
CA ALA A 115 0.47 6.46 3.18
C ALA A 115 0.38 4.97 3.53
N PHE A 116 1.16 4.54 4.52
CA PHE A 116 1.19 3.13 4.93
C PHE A 116 -0.12 2.73 5.60
N PHE A 117 -0.67 1.57 5.26
CA PHE A 117 -1.85 1.02 5.95
C PHE A 117 -1.48 0.59 7.36
N CYS A 118 -2.40 0.78 8.28
CA CYS A 118 -2.21 0.38 9.66
C CYS A 118 -3.53 0.00 10.33
N ASP A 119 -3.44 -0.76 11.41
CA ASP A 119 -4.57 -1.11 12.27
C ASP A 119 -4.72 -0.09 13.42
N PRO A 120 -5.73 0.79 13.37
CA PRO A 120 -5.95 1.82 14.38
C PRO A 120 -6.54 1.27 15.69
N ASP A 121 -6.96 0.00 15.72
CA ASP A 121 -7.41 -0.69 16.93
C ASP A 121 -6.25 -1.27 17.75
N GLY A 122 -5.00 -1.00 17.35
CA GLY A 122 -3.79 -1.43 18.04
C GLY A 122 -3.30 -2.82 17.64
N GLY A 123 -3.75 -3.34 16.49
CA GLY A 123 -3.22 -4.55 15.88
C GLY A 123 -2.04 -4.28 14.94
N SER A 124 -1.92 -5.12 13.91
CA SER A 124 -0.82 -5.11 12.94
C SER A 124 -1.37 -5.02 11.53
N PRO A 125 -0.71 -4.29 10.61
CA PRO A 125 0.51 -3.51 10.82
C PRO A 125 0.30 -2.22 11.61
N SER A 126 1.34 -1.75 12.29
CA SER A 126 1.40 -0.45 12.95
C SER A 126 2.31 0.50 12.17
N CYS A 127 2.29 1.81 12.47
CA CYS A 127 3.22 2.74 11.84
C CYS A 127 4.69 2.46 12.18
N GLY A 128 4.96 1.75 13.28
CA GLY A 128 6.29 1.26 13.61
C GLY A 128 6.81 0.18 12.66
N ASP A 129 5.92 -0.51 11.95
CA ASP A 129 6.25 -1.56 10.97
C ASP A 129 6.54 -1.01 9.56
N GLY A 130 6.18 0.26 9.31
CA GLY A 130 6.38 0.93 8.02
C GLY A 130 7.19 2.22 8.16
N PRO A 131 6.56 3.40 8.06
CA PRO A 131 7.25 4.69 7.95
C PRO A 131 7.93 5.15 9.26
N GLY A 132 7.57 4.55 10.39
CA GLY A 132 8.18 4.77 11.70
C GLY A 132 7.28 5.46 12.72
N PRO A 133 7.77 5.65 13.96
CA PRO A 133 6.98 6.13 15.10
C PRO A 133 6.65 7.64 15.06
N ALA A 134 7.10 8.37 14.05
CA ALA A 134 6.76 9.77 13.85
C ALA A 134 5.34 9.97 13.29
N TYR A 135 4.72 8.89 12.79
CA TYR A 135 3.39 8.90 12.21
C TYR A 135 2.38 8.31 13.19
N ASP A 136 1.16 8.81 13.09
CA ASP A 136 0.04 8.31 13.88
C ASP A 136 -0.86 7.43 13.00
N CYS A 137 -1.32 6.32 13.57
CA CYS A 137 -2.23 5.42 12.87
C CYS A 137 -3.66 5.89 13.07
N ARG A 138 -4.23 6.55 12.05
CA ARG A 138 -5.57 7.12 12.12
C ARG A 138 -6.52 6.37 11.22
N ARG A 139 -7.77 6.19 11.65
CA ARG A 139 -8.82 5.60 10.79
C ARG A 139 -9.03 6.48 9.58
N ILE A 140 -9.15 5.86 8.41
CA ILE A 140 -9.40 6.58 7.16
C ILE A 140 -10.67 7.44 7.28
N SER A 141 -11.72 6.90 7.92
CA SER A 141 -12.98 7.62 8.11
C SER A 141 -12.88 8.89 8.96
N GLU A 142 -11.82 9.08 9.75
CA GLU A 142 -11.65 10.25 10.63
C GLU A 142 -11.12 11.47 9.90
N PHE A 143 -10.26 11.27 8.89
CA PHE A 143 -9.68 12.37 8.10
C PHE A 143 -10.20 12.40 6.66
N TYR A 144 -10.88 11.34 6.22
CA TYR A 144 -11.50 11.22 4.91
C TYR A 144 -13.01 10.93 5.08
N GLY A 145 -13.75 11.96 5.48
CA GLY A 145 -15.15 11.89 5.89
C GLY A 145 -16.14 11.44 4.80
N ASP A 146 -15.71 11.39 3.54
CA ASP A 146 -16.52 10.98 2.38
C ASP A 146 -16.20 9.54 1.91
N ALA A 147 -15.57 8.70 2.73
CA ALA A 147 -15.36 7.27 2.46
C ALA A 147 -16.38 6.37 3.17
N PRO A 148 -17.69 6.41 2.83
CA PRO A 148 -18.72 5.65 3.55
C PRO A 148 -18.58 4.12 3.41
N ASN A 149 -17.72 3.66 2.49
CA ASN A 149 -17.56 2.24 2.16
C ASN A 149 -16.17 1.68 2.52
N VAL A 150 -15.27 2.49 3.08
CA VAL A 150 -13.98 1.97 3.56
C VAL A 150 -14.19 1.27 4.90
N SER A 151 -13.49 0.16 5.13
CA SER A 151 -13.59 -0.59 6.38
C SER A 151 -13.32 0.33 7.59
N PRO A 152 -14.17 0.31 8.64
CA PRO A 152 -13.95 1.12 9.82
C PRO A 152 -12.69 0.71 10.59
N THR A 153 -12.18 -0.51 10.38
CA THR A 153 -10.96 -1.03 10.99
C THR A 153 -9.70 -0.69 10.18
N LEU A 154 -9.81 0.01 9.06
CA LEU A 154 -8.67 0.35 8.23
C LEU A 154 -8.18 1.78 8.54
N GLY A 155 -6.91 1.88 8.88
CA GLY A 155 -6.21 3.13 9.11
C GLY A 155 -5.08 3.39 8.13
N MET A 156 -4.52 4.59 8.20
CA MET A 156 -3.29 4.98 7.53
C MET A 156 -2.38 5.74 8.48
N CYS A 157 -1.08 5.56 8.27
CA CYS A 157 -0.03 6.32 8.94
C CYS A 157 0.05 7.72 8.36
N VAL A 158 -0.32 8.71 9.17
CA VAL A 158 -0.36 10.11 8.77
C VAL A 158 0.52 10.95 9.71
N ASP A 159 1.15 11.98 9.15
CA ASP A 159 1.90 12.95 9.95
C ASP A 159 0.92 13.81 10.75
N PRO A 160 0.94 13.79 12.10
CA PRO A 160 0.04 14.59 12.92
C PRO A 160 0.24 16.11 12.74
N LEU A 161 1.37 16.57 12.19
CA LEU A 161 1.58 17.97 11.84
C LEU A 161 0.83 18.38 10.57
N VAL A 162 0.63 17.43 9.65
CA VAL A 162 -0.11 17.64 8.40
C VAL A 162 -1.61 17.37 8.62
N PHE A 163 -1.94 16.38 9.43
CA PHE A 163 -3.29 15.96 9.79
C PHE A 163 -3.51 16.11 11.31
N PRO A 164 -3.62 17.34 11.83
CA PRO A 164 -3.90 17.54 13.25
C PRO A 164 -5.24 16.92 13.65
N GLU A 165 -5.36 16.56 14.92
CA GLU A 165 -6.65 16.17 15.49
C GLU A 165 -7.65 17.34 15.39
N PRO A 166 -8.94 17.08 15.08
CA PRO A 166 -9.97 18.11 15.03
C PRO A 166 -10.24 18.79 16.39
#